data_AF-A0A7Y5SIB2-F1
#
_entry.id   AF-A0A7Y5SIB2-F1
#
_cell.length_a   1.000
_cell.length_b   1.000
_cell.length_c   1.000
_cell.angle_alpha   90.00
_cell.angle_beta   90.00
_cell.angle_gamma   90.00
#
_symmetry.space_group_name_H-M   'P 1'
#
loop_
_entity.id
_entity.type
_entity.pdbx_description
1 polymer ?
#
loop_
_entity_poly.entity_id
_entity_poly.type
_entity_poly.pdbx_seq_one_letter_code
_entity_poly.pdbx_strand_id
1 'polypeptide(L)'
;MLPSGPRLPHTWDVTSDSIAAALAAALSARELVLLKSCARPEPWSSLREAAEAGYVDRFLPVAAAGLDRVRFVDLRKNSPLPRRS
;
A
#
# COMPACT_ATOMS: atom_id res chain seq x y z
N MET A 1 0.15 16.86 -17.57
CA MET A 1 0.36 17.16 -16.14
C MET A 1 -0.13 15.95 -15.37
N LEU A 2 0.73 15.26 -14.60
CA LEU A 2 0.26 14.17 -13.74
C LEU A 2 -0.70 14.77 -12.70
N PRO A 3 -1.87 14.16 -12.44
CA PRO A 3 -2.72 14.61 -11.36
C PRO A 3 -1.92 14.60 -10.06
N SER A 4 -2.11 15.62 -9.22
CA SER A 4 -1.44 15.67 -7.93
C SER A 4 -2.03 14.58 -7.04
N GLY A 5 -1.20 13.63 -6.60
CA GLY A 5 -1.59 12.62 -5.62
C GLY A 5 -1.88 13.24 -4.24
N PRO A 6 -2.36 12.44 -3.29
CA PRO A 6 -2.56 12.86 -1.90
C PRO A 6 -1.30 13.51 -1.31
N ARG A 7 -1.45 14.64 -0.62
CA ARG A 7 -0.33 15.27 0.09
C ARG A 7 -0.02 14.49 1.36
N LEU A 8 1.23 14.07 1.50
CA LEU A 8 1.75 13.43 2.72
C LEU A 8 2.50 14.46 3.56
N PRO A 9 2.47 14.36 4.91
CA PRO A 9 3.34 15.16 5.76
C PRO A 9 4.82 14.89 5.46
N HIS A 10 5.65 15.93 5.54
CA HIS A 10 7.10 15.80 5.39
C HIS A 10 7.74 15.40 6.73
N THR A 11 7.41 14.21 7.22
CA THR A 11 7.82 13.68 8.53
C THR A 11 8.26 12.23 8.41
N TRP A 12 9.13 11.76 9.31
CA TRP A 12 9.57 10.36 9.36
C TRP A 12 8.49 9.34 9.74
N ASP A 13 7.33 9.81 10.22
CA ASP A 13 6.16 8.95 10.46
C ASP A 13 5.54 8.41 9.15
N VAL A 14 5.90 8.97 8.00
CA VAL A 14 5.47 8.52 6.67
C VAL A 14 6.48 7.49 6.15
N THR A 15 6.01 6.30 5.81
CA THR A 15 6.87 5.25 5.28
C THR A 15 6.75 5.14 3.75
N SER A 16 7.64 4.33 3.16
CA SER A 16 7.65 4.05 1.73
C SER A 16 6.31 3.54 1.20
N ASP A 17 5.48 2.88 2.02
CA ASP A 17 4.17 2.41 1.59
C ASP A 17 3.24 3.57 1.20
N SER A 18 3.16 4.58 2.07
CA SER A 18 2.34 5.76 1.85
C SER A 18 2.82 6.57 0.66
N ILE A 19 4.14 6.69 0.47
CA ILE A 19 4.73 7.33 -0.70
C ILE A 19 4.36 6.58 -1.98
N ALA A 20 4.45 5.24 -1.97
CA ALA A 20 4.06 4.41 -3.10
C ALA A 20 2.56 4.53 -3.42
N ALA A 21 1.69 4.62 -2.41
CA ALA A 21 0.26 4.85 -2.61
C ALA A 21 -0.03 6.23 -3.19
N ALA A 22 0.61 7.29 -2.70
CA ALA A 22 0.45 8.63 -3.24
C ALA A 22 0.91 8.71 -4.71
N LEU A 23 2.02 8.04 -5.05
CA LEU A 23 2.50 7.93 -6.42
C LEU A 23 1.54 7.13 -7.30
N ALA A 24 1.06 5.97 -6.83
CA ALA A 24 0.10 5.15 -7.55
C ALA A 24 -1.19 5.94 -7.86
N ALA A 25 -1.68 6.73 -6.90
CA ALA A 25 -2.83 7.60 -7.09
C ALA A 25 -2.55 8.72 -8.12
N ALA A 26 -1.37 9.35 -8.05
CA ALA A 26 -0.93 10.36 -9.02
C ALA A 26 -0.77 9.80 -10.45
N LEU A 27 -0.55 8.50 -10.59
CA LEU A 27 -0.43 7.80 -11.87
C LEU A 27 -1.77 7.17 -12.32
N SER A 28 -2.85 7.33 -11.56
CA SER A 28 -4.12 6.62 -11.79
C SER A 28 -3.94 5.11 -11.95
N ALA A 29 -3.06 4.52 -11.15
CA ALA A 29 -2.78 3.09 -11.21
C ALA A 29 -4.00 2.28 -10.75
N ARG A 30 -4.35 1.23 -11.52
CA ARG A 30 -5.42 0.29 -11.16
C ARG A 30 -5.15 -0.48 -9.87
N GLU A 31 -3.89 -0.74 -9.56
CA GLU A 31 -3.50 -1.53 -8.39
C GLU A 31 -2.15 -1.09 -7.84
N LEU A 32 -2.06 -0.99 -6.52
CA LEU A 32 -0.82 -0.91 -5.78
C LEU A 32 -0.48 -2.29 -5.20
N VAL A 33 0.72 -2.79 -5.49
CA VAL A 33 1.24 -4.04 -4.90
C VAL A 33 2.40 -3.71 -3.98
N LEU A 34 2.21 -3.87 -2.68
CA LEU A 34 3.23 -3.68 -1.66
C LEU A 34 3.94 -5.01 -1.37
N LEU A 35 5.22 -5.06 -1.69
CA LEU A 35 6.07 -6.21 -1.43
C LEU A 35 6.65 -6.08 -0.03
N LYS A 36 6.30 -7.01 0.86
CA LYS A 36 6.71 -7.03 2.26
C LYS A 36 7.59 -8.24 2.52
N SER A 37 8.56 -8.10 3.41
CA SER A 37 9.39 -9.24 3.85
C SER A 37 8.80 -9.94 5.07
N CYS A 38 7.56 -9.65 5.44
CA CYS A 38 6.89 -10.28 6.57
C CYS A 38 5.50 -10.73 6.17
N ALA A 39 5.09 -11.84 6.77
CA ALA A 39 3.74 -12.35 6.60
C ALA A 39 2.73 -11.32 7.14
N ARG A 40 1.58 -11.27 6.49
CA ARG A 40 0.41 -10.61 7.03
C ARG A 40 0.02 -11.33 8.35
N PRO A 41 0.07 -10.68 9.52
CA PRO A 41 -0.25 -11.31 10.80
C PRO A 41 -1.70 -11.81 10.88
N GLU A 42 -2.64 -11.01 10.37
CA GLU A 42 -4.08 -11.24 10.53
C GLU A 42 -4.86 -10.88 9.25
N PRO A 43 -6.00 -11.52 8.99
CA PRO A 43 -6.89 -11.08 7.92
C PRO A 43 -7.53 -9.73 8.30
N TRP A 44 -6.99 -8.63 7.78
CA TRP A 44 -7.64 -7.32 7.90
C TRP A 44 -8.73 -7.12 6.87
N SER A 45 -9.81 -6.48 7.30
CA SER A 45 -10.91 -6.03 6.46
C SER A 45 -10.61 -4.68 5.78
N SER A 46 -9.63 -3.92 6.30
CA SER A 46 -9.29 -2.59 5.81
C SER A 46 -7.81 -2.20 6.00
N LEU A 47 -7.37 -1.15 5.30
CA LEU A 47 -6.04 -0.57 5.49
C LEU A 47 -5.88 0.12 6.86
N ARG A 48 -6.99 0.55 7.46
CA ARG A 48 -6.98 1.17 8.80
C ARG A 48 -6.57 0.16 9.85
N GLU A 49 -7.15 -1.04 9.82
CA GLU A 49 -6.76 -2.13 10.72
C GLU A 49 -5.28 -2.52 10.53
N ALA A 50 -4.80 -2.57 9.28
CA ALA A 50 -3.39 -2.82 9.02
C ALA A 50 -2.46 -1.74 9.63
N ALA A 51 -2.89 -0.48 9.63
CA ALA A 51 -2.16 0.61 10.23
C ALA A 51 -2.22 0.58 11.77
N GLU A 52 -3.37 0.26 12.35
CA GLU A 52 -3.56 0.07 13.79
C GLU A 52 -2.73 -1.11 14.32
N ALA A 53 -2.57 -2.17 13.53
CA ALA A 53 -1.69 -3.30 13.81
C ALA A 53 -0.19 -2.99 13.57
N GLY A 54 0.16 -1.78 13.12
CA GLY A 54 1.54 -1.35 12.87
C GLY A 54 2.21 -2.02 11.67
N TYR A 55 1.44 -2.66 10.77
CA TYR A 55 2.00 -3.31 9.58
C TYR A 55 2.37 -2.32 8.48
N VAL A 56 1.65 -1.20 8.44
CA VAL A 56 1.85 -0.04 7.58
C VAL A 56 1.74 1.21 8.43
N ASP A 57 2.19 2.35 7.93
CA ASP A 57 1.99 3.60 8.65
C ASP A 57 0.53 4.10 8.60
N ARG A 58 0.21 5.01 9.52
CA ARG A 58 -1.13 5.61 9.67
C ARG A 58 -1.63 6.43 8.47
N PHE A 59 -0.75 6.78 7.54
CA PHE A 59 -1.09 7.62 6.38
C PHE A 59 -1.51 6.79 5.17
N LEU A 60 -1.18 5.49 5.13
CA LEU A 60 -1.51 4.63 3.99
C LEU A 60 -3.00 4.60 3.67
N PRO A 61 -3.94 4.50 4.65
CA PRO A 61 -5.37 4.50 4.35
C PRO A 61 -5.84 5.75 3.62
N VAL A 62 -5.24 6.91 3.93
CA VAL A 62 -5.58 8.19 3.28
C VAL A 62 -4.91 8.28 1.92
N ALA A 63 -3.64 7.89 1.82
CA ALA A 63 -2.87 7.91 0.57
C ALA A 63 -3.45 6.96 -0.50
N ALA A 64 -4.05 5.85 -0.07
CA ALA A 64 -4.63 4.85 -0.94
C ALA A 64 -6.14 5.04 -1.22
N ALA A 65 -6.78 6.08 -0.67
CA ALA A 65 -8.24 6.24 -0.74
C ALA A 65 -8.81 6.31 -2.17
N GLY A 66 -8.00 6.76 -3.14
CA GLY A 66 -8.37 6.83 -4.56
C GLY A 66 -7.96 5.61 -5.39
N LEU A 67 -7.41 4.56 -4.77
CA LEU A 67 -6.99 3.34 -5.47
C LEU A 67 -8.08 2.28 -5.42
N ASP A 68 -8.34 1.63 -6.55
CA ASP A 68 -9.30 0.52 -6.62
C ASP A 68 -8.84 -0.70 -5.80
N ARG A 69 -7.52 -0.90 -5.71
CA ARG A 69 -6.95 -2.12 -5.14
C ARG A 69 -5.57 -1.90 -4.53
N VAL A 70 -5.41 -2.35 -3.29
CA VAL A 70 -4.11 -2.49 -2.62
C VAL A 70 -3.90 -3.94 -2.24
N ARG A 71 -2.79 -4.54 -2.69
CA ARG A 71 -2.42 -5.92 -2.38
C ARG A 71 -1.07 -5.96 -1.70
N PHE A 72 -0.95 -6.85 -0.72
CA PHE A 72 0.31 -7.12 -0.03
C PHE A 72 0.81 -8.51 -0.43
N VAL A 73 2.09 -8.60 -0.76
CA VAL A 73 2.76 -9.86 -1.10
C VAL A 73 3.90 -10.07 -0.13
N ASP A 74 3.91 -11.21 0.53
CA ASP A 74 5.03 -11.63 1.37
C ASP A 74 6.13 -12.26 0.48
N LEU A 75 7.25 -11.56 0.33
CA LEU A 75 8.40 -12.01 -0.45
C LEU A 75 9.13 -13.21 0.17
N ARG A 76 8.96 -13.45 1.48
CA ARG A 76 9.55 -14.62 2.13
C ARG A 76 8.72 -15.88 1.89
N LYS A 77 7.46 -15.73 1.49
CA LYS A 77 6.66 -16.84 0.96
C LYS A 77 7.01 -17.05 -0.50
N ASN A 78 7.75 -18.12 -0.78
CA ASN A 78 8.01 -18.58 -2.14
C ASN A 78 6.70 -19.10 -2.76
N SER A 79 5.89 -18.20 -3.32
CA SER A 79 4.69 -18.53 -4.07
C SER A 79 4.87 -18.03 -5.50
N PRO A 80 4.86 -18.90 -6.53
CA PRO A 80 4.95 -18.45 -7.90
C PRO A 80 3.75 -17.52 -8.19
N LEU A 81 4.02 -16.30 -8.67
CA LEU A 81 2.97 -15.38 -9.10
C LEU A 81 2.04 -16.13 -10.08
N PRO A 82 0.70 -16.09 -9.91
CA PRO A 82 -0.21 -16.71 -10.87
C PRO A 82 0.02 -16.09 -12.25
N ARG A 83 0.30 -16.94 -13.24
CA ARG A 83 0.46 -16.50 -14.63
C ARG A 83 -0.86 -15.88 -15.07
N ARG A 84 -0.81 -14.62 -15.51
CA ARG A 84 -1.94 -13.96 -16.16
C ARG A 84 -2.20 -14.69 -17.49
N SER A 85 -3.38 -15.30 -17.61
CA SER A 85 -3.99 -15.79 -18.87
C SER A 85 -4.51 -14.62 -19.70
#